data_AF-A0A4P7BDG7-F1
#
_entry.id   AF-A0A4P7BDG7-F1
#
_cell.length_a   1.000
_cell.length_b   1.000
_cell.length_c   1.000
_cell.angle_alpha   90.00
_cell.angle_beta   90.00
_cell.angle_gamma   90.00
#
_symmetry.space_group_name_H-M   'P 1'
#
loop_
_entity.id
_entity.type
_entity.pdbx_description
1 polymer ?
#
loop_
_entity_poly.entity_id
_entity_poly.type
_entity_poly.pdbx_seq_one_letter_code
_entity_poly.pdbx_strand_id
1 'polypeptide(L)'
;MEYEYRGYTIRSEVYEDPTGGQVRWHCAVEMRPHTGTAPERFTTEEHYATRDEAELGAQRAARDYLDRKLAGLTATHNPQV
;
A
#
# COMPACT_ATOMS: atom_id res chain seq x y z
N MET A 1 9.51 2.55 -0.53
CA MET A 1 10.29 1.30 -0.53
C MET A 1 9.83 0.41 -1.68
N GLU A 2 10.71 -0.34 -2.33
CA GLU A 2 10.33 -1.30 -3.39
C GLU A 2 10.84 -2.70 -3.00
N TYR A 3 10.00 -3.73 -3.17
CA TYR A 3 10.34 -5.12 -2.88
C TYR A 3 9.45 -6.10 -3.65
N GLU A 4 9.89 -7.34 -3.80
CA GLU A 4 9.12 -8.39 -4.48
C GLU A 4 8.35 -9.26 -3.47
N TYR A 5 7.10 -9.59 -3.79
CA TYR A 5 6.26 -10.46 -2.98
C TYR A 5 5.25 -11.22 -3.84
N ARG A 6 5.24 -12.56 -3.73
CA ARG A 6 4.30 -13.48 -4.42
C ARG A 6 4.11 -13.24 -5.93
N GLY A 7 5.18 -12.90 -6.65
CA GLY A 7 5.14 -12.64 -8.10
C GLY A 7 4.67 -11.23 -8.47
N TYR A 8 4.68 -10.32 -7.51
CA TYR A 8 4.41 -8.89 -7.69
C TYR A 8 5.62 -8.08 -7.23
N THR A 9 5.96 -7.04 -7.97
CA THR A 9 6.81 -5.95 -7.48
C THR A 9 5.92 -4.95 -6.76
N ILE A 10 6.14 -4.79 -5.46
CA ILE A 10 5.40 -3.87 -4.60
C ILE A 10 6.26 -2.64 -4.34
N ARG A 11 5.72 -1.47 -4.68
CA ARG A 11 6.31 -0.16 -4.39
C ARG A 11 5.41 0.59 -3.44
N SER A 12 5.92 0.91 -2.26
CA SER A 12 5.27 1.81 -1.30
C SER A 12 5.90 3.20 -1.32
N GLU A 13 5.07 4.22 -1.22
CA GLU A 13 5.45 5.61 -1.10
C GLU A 13 4.74 6.19 0.11
N VAL A 14 5.49 6.78 1.04
CA VAL A 14 4.94 7.47 2.19
C VAL A 14 5.03 8.97 1.96
N TYR A 15 3.96 9.69 2.27
CA TYR A 15 3.93 11.13 2.12
C TYR A 15 3.31 11.79 3.34
N GLU A 16 3.83 12.97 3.65
CA GLU A 16 3.33 13.81 4.72
C GLU A 16 2.06 14.53 4.25
N ASP A 17 1.02 14.46 5.06
CA ASP A 17 -0.22 15.20 4.91
C ASP A 17 -0.35 16.19 6.09
N PRO A 18 -0.08 17.48 5.87
CA PRO A 18 -0.19 18.50 6.89
C PRO A 18 -1.64 18.99 7.00
N THR A 19 -2.58 18.09 7.31
CA THR A 19 -4.00 18.47 7.46
C THR A 19 -4.34 18.78 8.93
N GLY A 20 -4.90 19.96 9.17
CA GLY A 20 -5.44 20.33 10.49
C GLY A 20 -4.40 20.63 11.57
N GLY A 21 -3.17 21.01 11.20
CA GLY A 21 -2.11 21.39 12.16
C GLY A 21 -1.43 20.21 12.86
N GLN A 22 -1.75 18.97 12.45
CA GLN A 22 -1.04 17.77 12.85
C GLN A 22 -0.39 17.14 11.62
N VAL A 23 0.85 16.70 11.77
CA VAL A 23 1.56 15.94 10.74
C VAL A 23 1.00 14.52 10.75
N ARG A 24 0.39 14.09 9.65
CA ARG A 24 -0.04 12.70 9.44
C ARG A 24 0.68 12.10 8.25
N TRP A 25 1.10 10.86 8.38
CA TRP A 25 1.76 10.14 7.29
C TRP A 25 0.78 9.19 6.61
N HIS A 26 0.68 9.32 5.30
CA HIS A 26 -0.10 8.45 4.43
C HIS A 26 0.79 7.50 3.66
N CYS A 27 0.21 6.40 3.20
CA CYS A 27 0.88 5.41 2.38
C CYS A 27 0.15 5.19 1.07
N ALA A 28 0.84 5.35 -0.05
CA ALA A 28 0.43 4.82 -1.33
C ALA A 28 1.18 3.51 -1.61
N VAL A 29 0.48 2.51 -2.10
CA VAL A 29 1.04 1.23 -2.52
C VAL A 29 0.69 1.00 -3.97
N GLU A 30 1.70 0.72 -4.77
CA GLU A 30 1.59 0.26 -6.14
C GLU A 30 2.06 -1.21 -6.21
N MET A 31 1.27 -2.05 -6.85
CA MET A 31 1.56 -3.46 -7.06
C MET A 31 1.62 -3.75 -8.54
N ARG A 32 2.75 -4.27 -8.99
CA ARG A 32 3.03 -4.60 -10.37
C ARG A 32 3.15 -6.11 -10.51
N PRO A 33 2.16 -6.81 -11.07
CA PRO A 33 2.28 -8.22 -11.35
C PRO A 33 3.40 -8.47 -12.36
N HIS A 34 4.17 -9.53 -12.18
CA HIS A 34 5.20 -9.94 -13.14
C HIS A 34 4.61 -10.42 -14.48
N THR A 35 3.32 -10.75 -14.51
CA THR A 35 2.66 -11.30 -15.69
C THR A 35 1.40 -10.52 -16.06
N GLY A 36 1.44 -9.85 -17.21
CA GLY A 36 0.31 -9.54 -18.12
C GLY A 36 -0.89 -8.74 -17.58
N THR A 37 -0.95 -8.45 -16.29
CA THR A 37 -2.04 -7.72 -15.64
C THR A 37 -1.62 -6.27 -15.38
N ALA A 38 -2.58 -5.37 -15.33
CA ALA A 38 -2.30 -3.95 -15.09
C ALA A 38 -1.72 -3.75 -13.67
N PRO A 39 -0.83 -2.75 -13.48
CA PRO A 39 -0.50 -2.28 -12.15
C PRO A 39 -1.76 -1.86 -11.40
N GLU A 40 -1.77 -2.11 -10.10
CA GLU A 40 -2.81 -1.64 -9.20
C GLU A 40 -2.21 -0.68 -8.19
N ARG A 41 -2.92 0.40 -7.90
CA ARG A 41 -2.50 1.36 -6.88
C ARG A 41 -3.62 1.59 -5.89
N PHE A 42 -3.30 1.67 -4.61
CA PHE A 42 -4.23 2.14 -3.59
C PHE A 42 -3.51 3.01 -2.57
N THR A 43 -4.30 3.81 -1.86
CA THR A 43 -3.83 4.54 -0.67
C THR A 43 -4.42 3.87 0.56
N THR A 44 -3.64 3.79 1.63
CA THR A 44 -4.14 3.31 2.92
C THR A 44 -4.97 4.41 3.56
N GLU A 45 -6.12 4.05 4.14
CA GLU A 45 -6.91 4.99 4.97
C GLU A 45 -6.28 5.19 6.36
N GLU A 46 -5.28 4.39 6.71
CA GLU A 46 -4.53 4.52 7.96
C GLU A 46 -3.62 5.76 7.93
N HIS A 47 -3.61 6.48 9.03
CA HIS A 47 -2.73 7.63 9.28
C HIS A 47 -1.74 7.25 10.38
N TYR A 48 -0.47 7.57 10.15
CA TYR A 48 0.60 7.25 11.09
C TYR A 48 1.22 8.53 11.68
N ALA A 49 1.69 8.45 12.92
CA ALA A 49 2.31 9.57 13.61
C ALA A 49 3.74 9.84 13.10
N THR A 50 4.40 8.79 12.60
CA THR A 50 5.77 8.86 12.09
C THR A 50 5.90 8.22 10.71
N ARG A 51 6.94 8.63 9.98
CA ARG A 51 7.29 8.06 8.69
C ARG A 51 7.62 6.57 8.77
N ASP A 52 8.38 6.14 9.78
CA ASP A 52 8.76 4.73 9.95
C ASP A 52 7.53 3.84 10.18
N GLU A 53 6.57 4.31 10.99
CA GLU A 53 5.31 3.60 11.20
C GLU A 53 4.49 3.51 9.90
N ALA A 54 4.45 4.59 9.11
CA ALA A 54 3.83 4.57 7.79
C ALA A 54 4.53 3.57 6.85
N GLU A 55 5.85 3.51 6.81
CA GLU A 55 6.56 2.56 5.93
C GLU A 55 6.27 1.10 6.33
N LEU A 56 6.25 0.80 7.63
CA LEU A 56 5.88 -0.52 8.15
C LEU A 56 4.40 -0.84 7.89
N GLY A 57 3.52 0.14 8.07
CA GLY A 57 2.09 0.06 7.78
C GLY A 57 1.82 -0.23 6.31
N ALA A 58 2.47 0.52 5.41
CA ALA A 58 2.39 0.33 3.96
C ALA A 58 2.80 -1.09 3.56
N GLN A 59 3.87 -1.62 4.17
CA GLN A 59 4.32 -2.99 3.88
C GLN A 59 3.31 -4.03 4.35
N ARG A 60 2.70 -3.85 5.52
CA ARG A 60 1.66 -4.75 6.05
C ARG A 60 0.40 -4.70 5.21
N ALA A 61 -0.09 -3.50 4.90
CA ALA A 61 -1.28 -3.29 4.07
C ALA A 61 -1.10 -3.90 2.68
N ALA A 62 0.08 -3.73 2.08
CA ALA A 62 0.41 -4.32 0.78
C ALA A 62 0.36 -5.85 0.80
N ARG A 63 0.95 -6.47 1.83
CA ARG A 63 0.95 -7.94 1.97
C ARG A 63 -0.45 -8.48 2.25
N ASP A 64 -1.19 -7.88 3.17
CA ASP A 64 -2.57 -8.29 3.50
C ASP A 64 -3.50 -8.16 2.28
N TYR A 65 -3.40 -7.05 1.54
CA TYR A 65 -4.16 -6.85 0.30
C TYR A 65 -3.86 -7.96 -0.71
N LEU A 66 -2.57 -8.24 -0.97
CA LEU A 66 -2.19 -9.24 -1.96
C LEU A 66 -2.57 -10.66 -1.52
N ASP A 67 -2.37 -10.98 -0.23
CA ASP A 67 -2.74 -12.29 0.32
C ASP A 67 -4.24 -12.54 0.23
N ARG A 68 -5.07 -11.54 0.56
CA ARG A 68 -6.53 -11.61 0.40
C ARG A 68 -6.94 -11.74 -1.04
N LYS A 69 -6.36 -10.94 -1.93
CA LYS A 69 -6.63 -10.98 -3.36
C LYS A 69 -6.32 -12.37 -3.94
N LEU A 70 -5.16 -12.92 -3.62
CA LEU A 70 -4.76 -14.26 -4.05
C LEU A 70 -5.61 -15.37 -3.43
N ALA A 71 -6.15 -15.14 -2.23
CA ALA A 71 -7.12 -16.03 -1.60
C ALA A 71 -8.56 -15.88 -2.15
N GLY A 72 -8.80 -14.96 -3.10
CA GLY A 72 -10.13 -14.68 -3.64
C GLY A 72 -11.06 -13.93 -2.68
N LEU A 73 -10.51 -13.32 -1.64
CA LEU A 73 -11.25 -12.52 -0.66
C LEU A 73 -11.33 -11.05 -1.10
N THR A 74 -12.39 -10.35 -0.68
CA THR A 74 -12.52 -8.92 -0.93
C THR A 74 -11.35 -8.18 -0.29
N ALA A 75 -10.60 -7.45 -1.11
CA ALA A 75 -9.47 -6.70 -0.63
C ALA A 75 -9.92 -5.54 0.26
N THR A 76 -9.18 -5.27 1.33
CA THR A 76 -9.53 -4.29 2.37
C THR A 76 -9.38 -2.84 1.91
N HIS A 77 -8.71 -2.62 0.78
CA HIS A 77 -8.46 -1.30 0.21
C HIS A 77 -9.01 -1.29 -1.22
N ASN A 78 -9.62 -0.18 -1.63
CA ASN A 78 -10.15 -0.05 -2.97
C ASN A 78 -9.00 0.36 -3.92
N PRO A 79 -8.57 -0.50 -4.87
CA PRO A 79 -7.59 -0.08 -5.86
C PRO A 79 -8.20 1.02 -6.73
N GLN A 80 -7.48 2.12 -6.85
CA GLN A 80 -7.75 3.13 -7.85
C GLN A 80 -7.12 2.63 -9.16
N VAL A 81 -7.98 2.33 -10.14
CA VAL A 81 -7.61 1.87 -11.48
C VAL A 81 -7.10 3.01 -12.34
#